data_AF-A0A672INU5-F1
#
_entry.id   AF-A0A672INU5-F1
#
_cell.length_a   1.000
_cell.length_b   1.000
_cell.length_c   1.000
_cell.angle_alpha   90.00
_cell.angle_beta   90.00
_cell.angle_gamma   90.00
#
_symmetry.space_group_name_H-M   'P 1'
#
loop_
_entity.id
_entity.type
_entity.pdbx_description
1 polymer ?
#
loop_
_entity_poly.entity_id
_entity_poly.type
_entity_poly.pdbx_seq_one_letter_code
_entity_poly.pdbx_strand_id
1 'polypeptide(L)'
;MWRYTVCKRPGVSMRTMKITCKLLTGFFFSWVVDLNGFQNNVRRKAGILPSLEDLLFYTIAEGQEKIPAHKFTTALKATGLRTGDPRLKECMEMLKVTLKTTSDGALDRHLFKKCVQSNIVLLTQAFRKKFVIPDFQPFCAHMDELYDNAKNLSGGQVADYIPQLARFSPDLWAVALCTVDGQRHTVGDTKVPFCLQSCVKPLKYAIAVHDHGTEYVHRFIGKEPSGLRFNKLFLNEDDKPHNPMVNAGAIVCTSLIKQGASNAEKFDYVMNFMNKLAGNEYVGFSNATFQSERESGDRNFAIGYYLKEKKCFPEGTDMTAILDFYFQLCSIEVTCESASVMAATLANGGFCPITGERVLSPEAVRNTLSLMHSCGMYDFSGQFAFHVGLPAKSGVAGGILLVVPNVMGVMCWSPPLDKLGNSVRGIQFCTDLVSLFNFHNYDNLRHFAKKLDPRREGGDQRVKSVINLLFAAYTGDVSALRRFALSSMDMEQRDYDSRTALHVAAAEGHAEVVRFLLEACKVNPVPRDRWGNTPMDEAVHFGHHDVVTILRDYHTQYSPQETAANKENAEQNLDGLL
;
A
#
# COMPACT_ATOMS: atom_id res chain seq x y z
N MET A 1 43.63 -25.15 13.53
CA MET A 1 44.52 -26.18 12.96
C MET A 1 43.67 -27.21 12.22
N TRP A 2 43.32 -26.92 10.96
CA TRP A 2 42.73 -27.86 9.98
C TRP A 2 43.42 -27.55 8.64
N ARG A 3 44.16 -28.51 8.08
CA ARG A 3 44.95 -28.37 6.85
C ARG A 3 44.07 -28.72 5.65
N TYR A 4 44.00 -27.83 4.67
CA TYR A 4 43.45 -28.14 3.33
C TYR A 4 44.51 -28.86 2.50
N THR A 5 44.18 -30.06 2.03
CA THR A 5 44.98 -30.80 1.04
C THR A 5 44.42 -30.48 -0.35
N VAL A 6 45.15 -29.68 -1.13
CA VAL A 6 44.81 -29.36 -2.52
C VAL A 6 45.34 -30.48 -3.41
N CYS A 7 44.44 -31.26 -4.01
CA CYS A 7 44.78 -32.23 -5.06
C CYS A 7 44.89 -31.49 -6.41
N LYS A 8 46.09 -31.35 -6.96
CA LYS A 8 46.36 -30.82 -8.30
C LYS A 8 45.96 -31.84 -9.37
N ARG A 9 45.07 -31.48 -10.29
CA ARG A 9 45.04 -32.05 -11.66
C ARG A 9 45.67 -31.03 -12.64
N PRO A 10 46.53 -31.44 -13.59
CA PRO A 10 47.18 -30.52 -14.51
C PRO A 10 46.30 -30.26 -15.74
N GLY A 11 46.11 -29.00 -16.14
CA GLY A 11 45.49 -28.66 -17.43
C GLY A 11 44.63 -27.40 -17.55
N VAL A 12 44.55 -26.51 -16.54
CA VAL A 12 43.75 -25.28 -16.66
C VAL A 12 44.64 -24.05 -16.77
N SER A 13 44.48 -23.33 -17.89
CA SER A 13 45.12 -22.05 -18.18
C SER A 13 44.81 -20.99 -17.11
N MET A 14 45.85 -20.26 -16.70
CA MET A 14 45.90 -19.28 -15.60
C MET A 14 45.00 -18.03 -15.80
N ARG A 15 44.22 -17.95 -16.89
CA ARG A 15 43.29 -16.84 -17.17
C ARG A 15 41.87 -17.03 -16.62
N THR A 16 41.46 -18.25 -16.28
CA THR A 16 40.08 -18.53 -15.80
C THR A 16 39.94 -18.42 -14.27
N MET A 17 41.05 -18.34 -13.53
CA MET A 17 41.04 -18.29 -12.05
C MET A 17 40.71 -16.90 -11.46
N LYS A 18 40.50 -15.87 -12.29
CA LYS A 18 40.12 -14.51 -11.84
C LYS A 18 38.62 -14.20 -11.90
N ILE A 19 37.80 -15.09 -12.45
CA ILE A 19 36.35 -14.83 -12.63
C ILE A 19 35.50 -15.57 -11.57
N THR A 20 35.98 -16.68 -11.02
CA THR A 20 35.24 -17.49 -10.04
C THR A 20 35.41 -17.07 -8.56
N CYS A 21 36.33 -16.15 -8.24
CA CYS A 21 36.55 -15.70 -6.85
C CYS A 21 35.90 -14.34 -6.50
N LYS A 22 35.14 -13.72 -7.41
CA LYS A 22 34.39 -12.47 -7.14
C LYS A 22 32.90 -12.67 -6.83
N LEU A 23 32.39 -13.89 -6.98
CA LEU A 23 30.98 -14.22 -6.72
C LEU A 23 30.71 -14.73 -5.28
N LEU A 24 31.75 -14.92 -4.45
CA LEU A 24 31.61 -15.54 -3.11
C LEU A 24 32.13 -14.71 -1.93
N THR A 25 32.48 -13.43 -2.11
CA THR A 25 32.90 -12.55 -0.99
C THR A 25 32.10 -11.24 -0.92
N GLY A 26 30.81 -11.29 -1.28
CA GLY A 26 29.93 -10.12 -1.26
C GLY A 26 28.72 -10.19 -0.32
N PHE A 27 28.42 -11.34 0.30
CA PHE A 27 27.12 -11.55 0.98
C PHE A 27 27.18 -12.28 2.33
N PHE A 28 28.21 -12.04 3.13
CA PHE A 28 28.24 -12.46 4.54
C PHE A 28 28.76 -11.36 5.45
N PHE A 29 28.00 -10.27 5.59
CA PHE A 29 28.08 -9.39 6.76
C PHE A 29 26.69 -8.81 7.04
N SER A 30 25.81 -9.65 7.59
CA SER A 30 24.68 -9.18 8.40
C SER A 30 25.05 -9.46 9.85
N TRP A 31 25.56 -8.43 10.54
CA TRP A 31 25.68 -8.47 11.98
C TRP A 31 24.43 -7.87 12.60
N VAL A 32 23.73 -8.73 13.33
CA VAL A 32 22.81 -8.40 14.41
C VAL A 32 23.52 -7.42 15.34
N VAL A 33 22.94 -6.24 15.55
CA VAL A 33 23.33 -5.37 16.66
C VAL A 33 22.23 -5.46 17.70
N ASP A 34 22.48 -6.31 18.69
CA ASP A 34 21.81 -6.27 19.97
C ASP A 34 22.18 -4.96 20.68
N LEU A 35 21.15 -4.14 20.93
CA LEU A 35 21.23 -2.98 21.80
C LEU A 35 21.13 -3.47 23.24
N ASN A 36 22.27 -3.66 23.93
CA ASN A 36 22.36 -3.45 25.37
C ASN A 36 23.81 -3.40 25.86
N GLY A 37 24.17 -2.26 26.47
CA GLY A 37 25.25 -2.11 27.46
C GLY A 37 26.68 -2.09 26.91
N PHE A 38 27.33 -0.91 26.94
CA PHE A 38 28.64 -0.71 27.57
C PHE A 38 29.05 0.77 27.46
N GLN A 39 28.99 1.48 28.59
CA GLN A 39 29.78 2.69 28.82
C GLN A 39 31.25 2.25 28.96
N ASN A 40 32.15 2.78 28.12
CA ASN A 40 33.45 3.31 28.58
C ASN A 40 34.25 3.98 27.45
N ASN A 41 34.92 5.06 27.83
CA ASN A 41 35.76 5.94 27.03
C ASN A 41 36.83 5.21 26.20
N VAL A 42 36.75 5.35 24.86
CA VAL A 42 37.90 5.18 23.95
C VAL A 42 37.85 6.28 22.89
N ARG A 43 38.93 7.06 22.79
CA ARG A 43 39.18 8.06 21.74
C ARG A 43 38.91 7.46 20.37
N ARG A 44 37.87 7.95 19.67
CA ARG A 44 37.50 7.54 18.31
C ARG A 44 38.61 7.92 17.33
N LYS A 45 39.38 6.94 16.84
CA LYS A 45 39.97 7.04 15.50
C LYS A 45 38.80 7.17 14.52
N ALA A 46 38.86 8.16 13.62
CA ALA A 46 37.86 8.35 12.57
C ALA A 46 37.75 7.03 11.77
N GLY A 47 36.60 6.37 11.89
CA GLY A 47 36.36 5.07 11.27
C GLY A 47 36.39 5.18 9.74
N ILE A 48 36.83 4.09 9.11
CA ILE A 48 36.91 3.89 7.65
C ILE A 48 35.52 3.94 6.98
N LEU A 49 34.43 3.89 7.76
CA LEU A 49 33.05 3.96 7.26
C LEU A 49 32.54 5.42 7.23
N PRO A 50 32.05 5.91 6.08
CA PRO A 50 31.39 7.21 5.99
C PRO A 50 30.15 7.27 6.90
N SER A 51 29.78 8.47 7.37
CA SER A 51 28.52 8.64 8.11
C SER A 51 27.31 8.38 7.20
N LEU A 52 26.13 8.08 7.78
CA LEU A 52 24.92 7.81 6.99
C LEU A 52 24.54 9.01 6.11
N GLU A 53 24.77 10.22 6.62
CA GLU A 53 24.58 11.47 5.90
C GLU A 53 25.53 11.59 4.70
N ASP A 54 26.78 11.16 4.86
CA ASP A 54 27.76 11.16 3.77
C ASP A 54 27.38 10.12 2.70
N LEU A 55 26.94 8.93 3.10
CA LEU A 55 26.46 7.90 2.16
C LEU A 55 25.25 8.41 1.36
N LEU A 56 24.32 9.08 2.02
CA LEU A 56 23.17 9.69 1.36
C LEU A 56 23.61 10.79 0.39
N PHE A 57 24.57 11.63 0.77
CA PHE A 57 25.14 12.64 -0.11
C PHE A 57 25.69 12.01 -1.39
N TYR A 58 26.54 10.99 -1.28
CA TYR A 58 27.12 10.32 -2.45
C TYR A 58 26.07 9.64 -3.33
N THR A 59 24.99 9.12 -2.73
CA THR A 59 23.88 8.50 -3.46
C THR A 59 23.17 9.51 -4.37
N ILE A 60 23.01 10.75 -3.93
CA ILE A 60 22.27 11.78 -4.68
C ILE A 60 23.20 12.59 -5.60
N ALA A 61 24.45 12.78 -5.18
CA ALA A 61 25.47 13.51 -5.94
C ALA A 61 25.91 12.76 -7.19
N GLU A 62 25.79 11.42 -7.24
CA GLU A 62 26.16 10.59 -8.40
C GLU A 62 27.61 10.86 -8.88
N GLY A 63 28.51 11.10 -7.92
CA GLY A 63 29.93 11.40 -8.19
C GLY A 63 30.27 12.89 -8.36
N GLN A 64 29.30 13.80 -8.28
CA GLN A 64 29.54 15.25 -8.28
C GLN A 64 30.00 15.76 -6.90
N GLU A 65 30.71 16.88 -6.86
CA GLU A 65 31.20 17.49 -5.62
C GLU A 65 30.12 18.23 -4.82
N LYS A 66 29.03 18.65 -5.49
CA LYS A 66 27.90 19.38 -4.89
C LYS A 66 26.57 18.86 -5.42
N ILE A 67 25.52 19.02 -4.63
CA ILE A 67 24.14 18.66 -5.00
C ILE A 67 23.32 19.94 -5.19
N PRO A 68 22.76 20.20 -6.38
CA PRO A 68 21.77 21.25 -6.54
C PRO A 68 20.53 20.99 -5.68
N ALA A 69 20.05 21.96 -4.91
CA ALA A 69 18.92 21.71 -4.00
C ALA A 69 17.61 21.29 -4.71
N HIS A 70 17.42 21.72 -5.96
CA HIS A 70 16.29 21.26 -6.78
C HIS A 70 16.40 19.76 -7.11
N LYS A 71 17.62 19.23 -7.33
CA LYS A 71 17.85 17.80 -7.54
C LYS A 71 17.48 17.00 -6.30
N PHE A 72 17.89 17.46 -5.11
CA PHE A 72 17.52 16.85 -3.84
C PHE A 72 16.00 16.82 -3.62
N THR A 73 15.33 17.96 -3.78
CA THR A 73 13.88 18.05 -3.57
C THR A 73 13.08 17.26 -4.61
N THR A 74 13.55 17.18 -5.85
CA THR A 74 12.94 16.33 -6.91
C THR A 74 13.10 14.86 -6.57
N ALA A 75 14.31 14.43 -6.18
CA ALA A 75 14.56 13.05 -5.78
C ALA A 75 13.76 12.65 -4.53
N LEU A 76 13.61 13.57 -3.56
CA LEU A 76 12.75 13.37 -2.39
C LEU A 76 11.28 13.18 -2.80
N LYS A 77 10.75 14.03 -3.69
CA LYS A 77 9.37 13.88 -4.20
C LYS A 77 9.17 12.57 -4.95
N ALA A 78 10.20 12.08 -5.67
CA ALA A 78 10.13 10.80 -6.36
C ALA A 78 9.92 9.62 -5.40
N THR A 79 10.38 9.72 -4.14
CA THR A 79 10.10 8.72 -3.10
C THR A 79 8.63 8.69 -2.65
N GLY A 80 7.84 9.71 -3.01
CA GLY A 80 6.45 9.87 -2.58
C GLY A 80 6.25 10.78 -1.38
N LEU A 81 7.32 11.16 -0.66
CA LEU A 81 7.23 12.15 0.41
C LEU A 81 6.98 13.55 -0.15
N ARG A 82 6.15 14.32 0.56
CA ARG A 82 5.90 15.74 0.23
C ARG A 82 6.86 16.63 1.02
N THR A 83 7.23 17.77 0.44
CA THR A 83 8.09 18.77 1.12
C THR A 83 7.41 19.43 2.33
N GLY A 84 6.09 19.30 2.46
CA GLY A 84 5.31 19.77 3.60
C GLY A 84 5.14 18.72 4.71
N ASP A 85 5.81 17.56 4.62
CA ASP A 85 5.75 16.53 5.67
C ASP A 85 6.28 17.11 7.00
N PRO A 86 5.49 17.08 8.10
CA PRO A 86 5.90 17.58 9.40
C PRO A 86 7.21 16.96 9.91
N ARG A 87 7.51 15.69 9.57
CA ARG A 87 8.74 14.99 9.97
C ARG A 87 9.97 15.44 9.18
N LEU A 88 9.81 16.29 8.17
CA LEU A 88 10.90 16.89 7.39
C LEU A 88 11.06 18.39 7.64
N LYS A 89 10.33 18.95 8.61
CA LYS A 89 10.29 20.40 8.86
C LYS A 89 11.68 20.98 9.09
N GLU A 90 12.48 20.39 9.98
CA GLU A 90 13.83 20.88 10.32
C GLU A 90 14.75 20.84 9.09
N CYS A 91 14.71 19.75 8.31
CA CYS A 91 15.47 19.62 7.07
C CYS A 91 15.09 20.71 6.07
N MET A 92 13.79 20.98 5.87
CA MET A 92 13.32 21.96 4.90
C MET A 92 13.59 23.40 5.35
N GLU A 93 13.49 23.69 6.64
CA GLU A 93 13.85 24.99 7.21
C GLU A 93 15.35 25.26 7.09
N MET A 94 16.19 24.28 7.45
CA MET A 94 17.64 24.39 7.32
C MET A 94 18.08 24.52 5.86
N LEU A 95 17.41 23.80 4.94
CA LEU A 95 17.64 23.93 3.51
C LEU A 95 17.31 25.36 3.03
N LYS A 96 16.18 25.94 3.45
CA LYS A 96 15.82 27.33 3.12
C LYS A 96 16.83 28.34 3.64
N VAL A 97 17.32 28.16 4.88
CA VAL A 97 18.34 29.04 5.46
C VAL A 97 19.65 28.95 4.68
N THR A 98 20.08 27.73 4.35
CA THR A 98 21.31 27.47 3.62
C THR A 98 21.25 28.05 2.20
N LEU A 99 20.11 27.92 1.51
CA LEU A 99 19.93 28.47 0.17
C LEU A 99 19.94 30.01 0.10
N LYS A 100 19.65 30.71 1.21
CA LYS A 100 19.82 32.17 1.28
C LYS A 100 21.29 32.58 1.40
N THR A 101 22.14 31.70 1.95
CA THR A 101 23.56 31.99 2.19
C THR A 101 24.47 31.56 1.03
N THR A 102 23.99 30.69 0.15
CA THR A 102 24.80 30.15 -0.95
C THR A 102 24.42 30.82 -2.28
N SER A 103 25.42 31.36 -3.00
CA SER A 103 25.21 32.07 -4.27
C SER A 103 24.89 31.17 -5.47
N ASP A 104 25.31 29.90 -5.45
CA ASP A 104 25.13 28.93 -6.54
C ASP A 104 23.93 27.97 -6.33
N GLY A 105 23.24 28.07 -5.19
CA GLY A 105 22.11 27.18 -4.84
C GLY A 105 22.48 25.70 -4.69
N ALA A 106 23.78 25.39 -4.59
CA ALA A 106 24.29 24.02 -4.48
C ALA A 106 24.77 23.72 -3.05
N LEU A 107 24.57 22.47 -2.64
CA LEU A 107 24.93 21.98 -1.32
C LEU A 107 26.24 21.19 -1.43
N ASP A 108 27.28 21.64 -0.74
CA ASP A 108 28.43 20.78 -0.49
C ASP A 108 28.10 19.71 0.56
N ARG A 109 29.02 18.75 0.76
CA ARG A 109 28.84 17.64 1.70
C ARG A 109 28.54 18.10 3.13
N HIS A 110 29.19 19.17 3.60
CA HIS A 110 29.03 19.65 4.98
C HIS A 110 27.69 20.35 5.19
N LEU A 111 27.30 21.21 4.24
CA LEU A 111 26.01 21.88 4.22
C LEU A 111 24.85 20.89 4.09
N PHE A 112 24.99 19.89 3.21
CA PHE A 112 24.01 18.81 3.08
C PHE A 112 23.83 18.06 4.39
N LYS A 113 24.93 17.63 5.03
CA LYS A 113 24.90 16.95 6.34
C LYS A 113 24.19 17.79 7.39
N LYS A 114 24.47 19.08 7.47
CA LYS A 114 23.81 20.01 8.40
C LYS A 114 22.30 20.10 8.16
N CYS A 115 21.85 20.01 6.90
CA CYS A 115 20.44 20.02 6.55
C CYS A 115 19.74 18.72 6.96
N VAL A 116 20.33 17.55 6.68
CA VAL A 116 19.64 16.27 6.82
C VAL A 116 19.79 15.61 8.19
N GLN A 117 20.72 16.06 9.04
CA GLN A 117 21.07 15.38 10.30
C GLN A 117 19.87 15.08 11.21
N SER A 118 18.90 16.00 11.32
CA SER A 118 17.75 15.84 12.23
C SER A 118 16.73 14.83 11.72
N ASN A 119 16.69 14.59 10.41
CA ASN A 119 15.67 13.77 9.75
C ASN A 119 16.29 12.60 8.97
N ILE A 120 17.57 12.28 9.22
CA ILE A 120 18.36 11.32 8.45
C ILE A 120 17.77 9.90 8.46
N VAL A 121 17.13 9.48 9.55
CA VAL A 121 16.54 8.14 9.65
C VAL A 121 15.43 7.95 8.62
N LEU A 122 14.49 8.90 8.54
CA LEU A 122 13.40 8.87 7.56
C LEU A 122 13.93 9.01 6.13
N LEU A 123 14.87 9.94 5.89
CA LEU A 123 15.48 10.11 4.57
C LEU A 123 16.23 8.85 4.13
N THR A 124 16.94 8.18 5.05
CA THR A 124 17.62 6.92 4.75
C THR A 124 16.63 5.84 4.34
N GLN A 125 15.48 5.74 5.01
CA GLN A 125 14.43 4.80 4.61
C GLN A 125 13.88 5.12 3.22
N ALA A 126 13.61 6.41 2.94
CA ALA A 126 13.10 6.88 1.67
C ALA A 126 14.02 6.54 0.49
N PHE A 127 15.29 6.94 0.59
CA PHE A 127 16.26 6.78 -0.50
C PHE A 127 16.79 5.35 -0.65
N ARG A 128 16.69 4.52 0.40
CA ARG A 128 17.04 3.08 0.32
C ARG A 128 15.85 2.20 -0.08
N LYS A 129 14.75 2.79 -0.56
CA LYS A 129 13.54 2.07 -0.97
C LYS A 129 13.00 1.15 0.13
N LYS A 130 13.06 1.60 1.39
CA LYS A 130 12.59 0.84 2.57
C LYS A 130 11.16 1.17 2.97
N PHE A 131 10.51 2.08 2.26
CA PHE A 131 9.07 2.28 2.41
C PHE A 131 8.28 1.07 1.92
N VAL A 132 7.08 0.96 2.45
CA VAL A 132 6.10 -0.09 2.17
C VAL A 132 5.77 -0.19 0.69
N ILE A 133 5.89 0.91 -0.06
CA ILE A 133 5.87 0.91 -1.53
C ILE A 133 7.22 1.46 -2.02
N PRO A 134 8.18 0.58 -2.37
CA PRO A 134 9.50 0.96 -2.85
C PRO A 134 9.48 1.82 -4.13
N ASP A 135 8.74 1.36 -5.14
CA ASP A 135 8.65 1.98 -6.46
C ASP A 135 7.36 2.80 -6.56
N PHE A 136 7.34 3.96 -5.89
CA PHE A 136 6.12 4.77 -5.73
C PHE A 136 5.63 5.42 -7.03
N GLN A 137 6.52 5.91 -7.90
CA GLN A 137 6.09 6.59 -9.15
C GLN A 137 5.33 5.66 -10.11
N PRO A 138 5.81 4.44 -10.42
CA PRO A 138 5.02 3.49 -11.20
C PRO A 138 3.70 3.10 -10.52
N PHE A 139 3.68 2.99 -9.19
CA PHE A 139 2.44 2.74 -8.46
C PHE A 139 1.44 3.89 -8.63
N CYS A 140 1.89 5.14 -8.54
CA CYS A 140 1.04 6.31 -8.79
C CYS A 140 0.44 6.32 -10.20
N ALA A 141 1.21 5.96 -11.23
CA ALA A 141 0.71 5.89 -12.60
C ALA A 141 -0.46 4.89 -12.74
N HIS A 142 -0.37 3.72 -12.10
CA HIS A 142 -1.52 2.79 -12.06
C HIS A 142 -2.71 3.38 -11.30
N MET A 143 -2.48 4.16 -10.24
CA MET A 143 -3.58 4.84 -9.52
C MET A 143 -4.26 5.90 -10.38
N ASP A 144 -3.52 6.59 -11.26
CA ASP A 144 -4.05 7.52 -12.25
C ASP A 144 -4.92 6.78 -13.28
N GLU A 145 -4.45 5.64 -13.80
CA GLU A 145 -5.23 4.79 -14.72
C GLU A 145 -6.54 4.29 -14.09
N LEU A 146 -6.49 3.82 -12.83
CA LEU A 146 -7.68 3.41 -12.08
C LEU A 146 -8.67 4.58 -11.87
N TYR A 147 -8.14 5.78 -11.61
CA TYR A 147 -8.93 6.99 -11.50
C TYR A 147 -9.65 7.31 -12.81
N ASP A 148 -8.94 7.27 -13.94
CA ASP A 148 -9.48 7.59 -15.27
C ASP A 148 -10.52 6.55 -15.73
N ASN A 149 -10.31 5.27 -15.43
CA ASN A 149 -11.30 4.21 -15.70
C ASN A 149 -12.63 4.47 -14.98
N ALA A 150 -12.57 4.82 -13.69
CA ALA A 150 -13.76 5.12 -12.90
C ALA A 150 -14.42 6.47 -13.29
N LYS A 151 -13.64 7.44 -13.78
CA LYS A 151 -14.12 8.77 -14.17
C LYS A 151 -15.19 8.72 -15.27
N ASN A 152 -15.09 7.75 -16.18
CA ASN A 152 -16.00 7.60 -17.31
C ASN A 152 -17.42 7.13 -16.90
N LEU A 153 -17.62 6.72 -15.65
CA LEU A 153 -18.95 6.39 -15.14
C LEU A 153 -19.74 7.67 -14.85
N SER A 154 -20.89 7.82 -15.50
CA SER A 154 -21.84 8.93 -15.33
C SER A 154 -23.13 8.54 -14.60
N GLY A 155 -23.22 7.29 -14.12
CA GLY A 155 -24.37 6.79 -13.37
C GLY A 155 -24.44 7.30 -11.93
N GLY A 156 -25.58 7.05 -11.28
CA GLY A 156 -25.85 7.43 -9.90
C GLY A 156 -26.66 8.72 -9.77
N GLN A 157 -26.98 9.09 -8.53
CA GLN A 157 -27.71 10.32 -8.21
C GLN A 157 -27.06 11.02 -7.02
N VAL A 158 -26.88 12.34 -7.13
CA VAL A 158 -26.40 13.16 -6.01
C VAL A 158 -27.45 13.14 -4.91
N ALA A 159 -27.02 13.02 -3.66
CA ALA A 159 -27.93 13.11 -2.52
C ALA A 159 -28.58 14.51 -2.48
N ASP A 160 -29.90 14.55 -2.58
CA ASP A 160 -30.68 15.78 -2.75
C ASP A 160 -31.67 16.05 -1.61
N TYR A 161 -31.72 15.18 -0.59
CA TYR A 161 -32.61 15.32 0.56
C TYR A 161 -32.30 16.55 1.43
N ILE A 162 -31.09 17.12 1.31
CA ILE A 162 -30.74 18.44 1.83
C ILE A 162 -30.06 19.32 0.76
N PRO A 163 -30.31 20.64 0.75
CA PRO A 163 -29.76 21.54 -0.27
C PRO A 163 -28.22 21.55 -0.33
N GLN A 164 -27.54 21.37 0.80
CA GLN A 164 -26.08 21.45 0.87
C GLN A 164 -25.40 20.31 0.11
N LEU A 165 -25.99 19.11 0.11
CA LEU A 165 -25.48 17.98 -0.68
C LEU A 165 -25.86 18.10 -2.15
N ALA A 166 -27.08 18.58 -2.44
CA ALA A 166 -27.57 18.78 -3.81
C ALA A 166 -26.74 19.77 -4.63
N ARG A 167 -25.99 20.66 -3.97
CA ARG A 167 -25.15 21.69 -4.61
C ARG A 167 -23.86 21.14 -5.21
N PHE A 168 -23.41 19.95 -4.82
CA PHE A 168 -22.20 19.38 -5.39
C PHE A 168 -22.44 18.92 -6.83
N SER A 169 -21.52 19.28 -7.73
CA SER A 169 -21.60 18.84 -9.11
C SER A 169 -21.41 17.31 -9.19
N PRO A 170 -22.23 16.59 -9.99
CA PRO A 170 -22.04 15.16 -10.23
C PRO A 170 -20.71 14.83 -10.92
N ASP A 171 -20.08 15.82 -11.56
CA ASP A 171 -18.82 15.63 -12.28
C ASP A 171 -17.60 15.54 -11.35
N LEU A 172 -17.73 15.96 -10.08
CA LEU A 172 -16.64 15.93 -9.12
C LEU A 172 -16.17 14.49 -8.87
N TRP A 173 -14.86 14.29 -9.03
CA TRP A 173 -14.21 13.00 -8.79
C TRP A 173 -12.79 13.18 -8.30
N ALA A 174 -12.50 12.59 -7.15
CA ALA A 174 -11.22 12.72 -6.48
C ALA A 174 -10.79 11.41 -5.83
N VAL A 175 -9.49 11.12 -5.92
CA VAL A 175 -8.83 10.04 -5.19
C VAL A 175 -7.57 10.59 -4.53
N ALA A 176 -7.41 10.32 -3.24
CA ALA A 176 -6.20 10.63 -2.49
C ALA A 176 -5.73 9.39 -1.71
N LEU A 177 -4.42 9.15 -1.70
CA LEU A 177 -3.80 8.07 -0.94
C LEU A 177 -2.68 8.59 -0.04
N CYS A 178 -2.52 7.93 1.10
CA CYS A 178 -1.41 8.11 2.03
C CYS A 178 -0.93 6.74 2.52
N THR A 179 0.35 6.41 2.32
CA THR A 179 0.93 5.17 2.84
C THR A 179 1.23 5.28 4.33
N VAL A 180 1.44 4.14 5.01
CA VAL A 180 1.82 4.12 6.43
C VAL A 180 3.18 4.80 6.70
N ASP A 181 4.02 4.95 5.66
CA ASP A 181 5.30 5.68 5.73
C ASP A 181 5.18 7.17 5.40
N GLY A 182 4.00 7.65 5.00
CA GLY A 182 3.73 9.04 4.64
C GLY A 182 3.97 9.39 3.17
N GLN A 183 4.12 8.39 2.28
CA GLN A 183 4.11 8.63 0.83
C GLN A 183 2.69 9.02 0.39
N ARG A 184 2.55 10.01 -0.47
CA ARG A 184 1.23 10.58 -0.81
C ARG A 184 1.08 10.88 -2.29
N HIS A 185 -0.08 10.54 -2.83
CA HIS A 185 -0.47 10.82 -4.22
C HIS A 185 -1.95 11.19 -4.29
N THR A 186 -2.32 12.03 -5.25
CA THR A 186 -3.65 12.64 -5.36
C THR A 186 -4.00 12.91 -6.81
N VAL A 187 -5.24 12.62 -7.20
CA VAL A 187 -5.75 12.79 -8.56
C VAL A 187 -7.18 13.36 -8.51
N GLY A 188 -7.49 14.32 -9.38
CA GLY A 188 -8.81 14.95 -9.46
C GLY A 188 -9.04 16.06 -8.42
N ASP A 189 -10.30 16.21 -8.00
CA ASP A 189 -10.79 17.33 -7.18
C ASP A 189 -10.44 17.20 -5.67
N THR A 190 -9.20 16.83 -5.34
CA THR A 190 -8.82 16.33 -4.02
C THR A 190 -8.88 17.35 -2.88
N LYS A 191 -8.86 18.64 -3.21
CA LYS A 191 -8.82 19.75 -2.25
C LYS A 191 -10.18 20.38 -1.97
N VAL A 192 -11.23 19.93 -2.65
CA VAL A 192 -12.59 20.41 -2.39
C VAL A 192 -13.05 19.85 -1.04
N PRO A 193 -13.46 20.70 -0.09
CA PRO A 193 -13.98 20.24 1.18
C PRO A 193 -15.40 19.67 1.01
N PHE A 194 -15.68 18.58 1.71
CA PHE A 194 -17.00 17.96 1.78
C PHE A 194 -17.27 17.38 3.17
N CYS A 195 -18.55 17.24 3.53
CA CYS A 195 -18.94 16.66 4.82
C CYS A 195 -18.63 15.16 4.88
N LEU A 196 -17.96 14.71 5.94
CA LEU A 196 -17.66 13.29 6.17
C LEU A 196 -18.91 12.41 6.20
N GLN A 197 -20.01 12.94 6.75
CA GLN A 197 -21.24 12.20 6.91
C GLN A 197 -20.98 10.87 7.63
N SER A 198 -21.52 9.75 7.14
CA SER A 198 -21.35 8.45 7.77
C SER A 198 -19.90 7.94 7.83
N CYS A 199 -18.95 8.53 7.11
CA CYS A 199 -17.52 8.21 7.24
C CYS A 199 -16.96 8.58 8.63
N VAL A 200 -17.63 9.45 9.40
CA VAL A 200 -17.21 9.80 10.77
C VAL A 200 -17.46 8.66 11.78
N LYS A 201 -18.41 7.75 11.49
CA LYS A 201 -18.84 6.67 12.38
C LYS A 201 -17.70 5.76 12.88
N PRO A 202 -16.82 5.22 12.01
CA PRO A 202 -15.67 4.44 12.47
C PRO A 202 -14.71 5.25 13.34
N LEU A 203 -14.49 6.53 13.02
CA LEU A 203 -13.55 7.39 13.75
C LEU A 203 -14.03 7.65 15.19
N LYS A 204 -15.31 7.96 15.37
CA LYS A 204 -15.88 8.17 16.71
C LYS A 204 -15.95 6.88 17.54
N TYR A 205 -16.17 5.73 16.89
CA TYR A 205 -16.07 4.44 17.56
C TYR A 205 -14.64 4.15 18.03
N ALA A 206 -13.64 4.43 17.19
CA ALA A 206 -12.25 4.28 17.57
C ALA A 206 -11.90 5.17 18.77
N ILE A 207 -12.38 6.42 18.82
CA ILE A 207 -12.20 7.32 19.97
C ILE A 207 -12.86 6.74 21.23
N ALA A 208 -14.10 6.26 21.14
CA ALA A 208 -14.81 5.69 22.29
C ALA A 208 -14.10 4.45 22.86
N VAL A 209 -13.60 3.55 22.00
CA VAL A 209 -12.83 2.38 22.43
C VAL A 209 -11.45 2.78 22.96
N HIS A 210 -10.82 3.82 22.39
CA HIS A 210 -9.56 4.34 22.89
C HIS A 210 -9.67 4.84 24.33
N ASP A 211 -10.76 5.54 24.65
CA ASP A 211 -10.99 6.15 25.96
C ASP A 211 -11.49 5.14 27.01
N HIS A 212 -12.36 4.20 26.62
CA HIS A 212 -13.09 3.35 27.56
C HIS A 212 -12.79 1.85 27.47
N GLY A 213 -12.06 1.40 26.44
CA GLY A 213 -11.82 -0.01 26.15
C GLY A 213 -13.01 -0.71 25.48
N THR A 214 -12.74 -1.87 24.88
CA THR A 214 -13.74 -2.65 24.12
C THR A 214 -14.91 -3.10 24.99
N GLU A 215 -14.62 -3.59 26.20
CA GLU A 215 -15.61 -4.19 27.08
C GLU A 215 -16.69 -3.18 27.48
N TYR A 216 -16.31 -1.94 27.79
CA TYR A 216 -17.27 -0.91 28.18
C TYR A 216 -18.15 -0.49 26.99
N VAL A 217 -17.54 -0.17 25.84
CA VAL A 217 -18.28 0.29 24.65
C VAL A 217 -19.30 -0.75 24.20
N HIS A 218 -18.91 -2.03 24.20
CA HIS A 218 -19.78 -3.11 23.74
C HIS A 218 -20.81 -3.61 24.78
N ARG A 219 -20.86 -3.00 25.97
CA ARG A 219 -22.07 -3.12 26.82
C ARG A 219 -23.27 -2.46 26.18
N PHE A 220 -23.06 -1.42 25.37
CA PHE A 220 -24.11 -0.61 24.77
C PHE A 220 -24.35 -0.89 23.28
N ILE A 221 -23.35 -1.39 22.57
CA ILE A 221 -23.39 -1.58 21.11
C ILE A 221 -22.93 -3.00 20.75
N GLY A 222 -23.63 -3.66 19.84
CA GLY A 222 -23.24 -4.96 19.29
C GLY A 222 -21.97 -4.91 18.42
N LYS A 223 -21.60 -6.08 17.89
CA LYS A 223 -20.38 -6.29 17.09
C LYS A 223 -20.65 -6.88 15.71
N GLU A 224 -21.91 -7.10 15.38
CA GLU A 224 -22.30 -7.94 14.25
C GLU A 224 -23.09 -7.15 13.21
N PRO A 225 -23.03 -7.57 11.92
CA PRO A 225 -23.92 -7.02 10.91
C PRO A 225 -25.37 -7.36 11.28
N SER A 226 -26.32 -6.50 10.89
CA SER A 226 -27.75 -6.73 11.14
C SER A 226 -28.31 -7.90 10.32
N GLY A 227 -27.70 -8.23 9.17
CA GLY A 227 -28.23 -9.21 8.20
C GLY A 227 -29.55 -8.80 7.53
N LEU A 228 -30.12 -7.66 7.92
CA LEU A 228 -31.37 -7.08 7.44
C LEU A 228 -31.08 -5.82 6.65
N ARG A 229 -31.98 -5.48 5.71
CA ARG A 229 -31.92 -4.19 4.98
C ARG A 229 -31.80 -3.05 5.99
N PHE A 230 -30.98 -2.05 5.67
CA PHE A 230 -30.64 -0.88 6.49
C PHE A 230 -31.85 -0.15 7.11
N ASN A 231 -33.05 -0.38 6.59
CA ASN A 231 -34.30 0.27 7.00
C ASN A 231 -35.16 -0.51 8.00
N LYS A 232 -34.78 -1.71 8.45
CA LYS A 232 -35.63 -2.54 9.33
C LYS A 232 -34.85 -3.11 10.52
N LEU A 233 -35.39 -2.84 11.72
CA LEU A 233 -34.89 -3.10 13.08
C LEU A 233 -33.76 -2.18 13.59
N PHE A 234 -33.98 -1.63 14.79
CA PHE A 234 -33.07 -0.69 15.45
C PHE A 234 -32.13 -1.35 16.45
N LEU A 235 -32.54 -2.50 17.00
CA LEU A 235 -31.86 -3.23 18.07
C LEU A 235 -31.79 -4.72 17.74
N ASN A 236 -30.78 -5.39 18.29
CA ASN A 236 -30.63 -6.84 18.32
C ASN A 236 -31.45 -7.45 19.48
N GLU A 237 -31.33 -8.77 19.66
CA GLU A 237 -32.04 -9.52 20.72
C GLU A 237 -31.65 -9.08 22.15
N ASP A 238 -30.47 -8.46 22.32
CA ASP A 238 -29.99 -7.92 23.60
C ASP A 238 -30.43 -6.47 23.87
N ASP A 239 -31.39 -5.94 23.10
CA ASP A 239 -31.82 -4.54 23.16
C ASP A 239 -30.66 -3.53 22.92
N LYS A 240 -29.70 -3.87 22.06
CA LYS A 240 -28.57 -3.01 21.65
C LYS A 240 -28.56 -2.78 20.14
N PRO A 241 -28.09 -1.62 19.65
CA PRO A 241 -27.86 -1.47 18.22
C PRO A 241 -26.83 -2.50 17.71
N HIS A 242 -27.03 -3.02 16.50
CA HIS A 242 -26.22 -4.11 15.95
C HIS A 242 -24.71 -3.84 15.92
N ASN A 243 -24.31 -2.64 15.52
CA ASN A 243 -22.91 -2.24 15.37
C ASN A 243 -22.80 -0.69 15.29
N PRO A 244 -21.60 -0.11 15.47
CA PRO A 244 -21.42 1.36 15.40
C PRO A 244 -21.48 1.95 13.98
N MET A 245 -21.56 1.13 12.92
CA MET A 245 -21.59 1.61 11.53
C MET A 245 -22.99 1.99 11.05
N VAL A 246 -24.04 1.52 11.74
CA VAL A 246 -25.43 1.95 11.53
C VAL A 246 -25.77 3.18 12.38
N ASN A 247 -26.81 3.94 11.99
CA ASN A 247 -27.16 5.20 12.68
C ASN A 247 -27.46 5.00 14.18
N ALA A 248 -28.22 3.97 14.56
CA ALA A 248 -28.56 3.71 15.96
C ALA A 248 -27.31 3.47 16.82
N GLY A 249 -26.39 2.60 16.37
CA GLY A 249 -25.15 2.34 17.09
C GLY A 249 -24.21 3.55 17.08
N ALA A 250 -24.23 4.33 16.01
CA ALA A 250 -23.48 5.58 15.93
C ALA A 250 -24.00 6.65 16.91
N ILE A 251 -25.31 6.73 17.15
CA ILE A 251 -25.93 7.63 18.13
C ILE A 251 -25.56 7.19 19.56
N VAL A 252 -25.68 5.90 19.86
CA VAL A 252 -25.22 5.35 21.15
C VAL A 252 -23.71 5.57 21.34
N CYS A 253 -22.91 5.38 20.30
CA CYS A 253 -21.47 5.66 20.37
C CYS A 253 -21.18 7.12 20.69
N THR A 254 -21.97 8.05 20.16
CA THR A 254 -21.84 9.49 20.45
C THR A 254 -22.10 9.80 21.93
N SER A 255 -23.03 9.08 22.60
CA SER A 255 -23.26 9.29 24.04
C SER A 255 -22.10 8.85 24.93
N LEU A 256 -21.21 7.99 24.43
CA LEU A 256 -20.08 7.49 25.21
C LEU A 256 -18.93 8.48 25.29
N ILE A 257 -18.82 9.42 24.35
CA ILE A 257 -17.67 10.33 24.25
C ILE A 257 -17.75 11.42 25.33
N LYS A 258 -16.71 11.49 26.18
CA LYS A 258 -16.51 12.52 27.21
C LYS A 258 -17.79 12.78 28.02
N GLN A 259 -18.30 11.73 28.67
CA GLN A 259 -19.48 11.80 29.53
C GLN A 259 -19.30 12.87 30.62
N GLY A 260 -20.39 13.58 30.95
CA GLY A 260 -20.39 14.69 31.92
C GLY A 260 -19.93 16.05 31.37
N ALA A 261 -19.32 16.10 30.18
CA ALA A 261 -18.94 17.36 29.53
C ALA A 261 -20.08 17.94 28.68
N SER A 262 -20.00 19.25 28.41
CA SER A 262 -20.91 19.94 27.49
C SER A 262 -20.67 19.52 26.03
N ASN A 263 -21.66 19.71 25.16
CA ASN A 263 -21.50 19.38 23.73
C ASN A 263 -20.38 20.19 23.04
N ALA A 264 -20.14 21.42 23.47
CA ALA A 264 -19.04 22.24 22.94
C ALA A 264 -17.68 21.60 23.27
N GLU A 265 -17.45 21.22 24.53
CA GLU A 265 -16.21 20.55 24.96
C GLU A 265 -16.04 19.18 24.29
N LYS A 266 -17.14 18.43 24.12
CA LYS A 266 -17.13 17.16 23.38
C LYS A 266 -16.75 17.36 21.91
N PHE A 267 -17.25 18.43 21.28
CA PHE A 267 -16.93 18.75 19.89
C PHE A 267 -15.45 19.13 19.74
N ASP A 268 -14.91 20.00 20.60
CA ASP A 268 -13.49 20.35 20.60
C ASP A 268 -12.60 19.12 20.83
N TYR A 269 -13.02 18.22 21.73
CA TYR A 269 -12.32 16.95 21.97
C TYR A 269 -12.24 16.09 20.71
N VAL A 270 -13.36 15.89 20.02
CA VAL A 270 -13.39 15.10 18.78
C VAL A 270 -12.60 15.80 17.67
N MET A 271 -12.73 17.12 17.52
CA MET A 271 -11.96 17.88 16.52
C MET A 271 -10.46 17.77 16.76
N ASN A 272 -9.99 17.77 18.01
CA ASN A 272 -8.59 17.53 18.34
C ASN A 272 -8.13 16.13 17.90
N PHE A 273 -8.94 15.08 18.13
CA PHE A 273 -8.65 13.75 17.60
C PHE A 273 -8.61 13.72 16.07
N MET A 274 -9.58 14.36 15.40
CA MET A 274 -9.62 14.42 13.94
C MET A 274 -8.37 15.12 13.37
N ASN A 275 -7.95 16.24 13.97
CA ASN A 275 -6.72 16.94 13.59
C ASN A 275 -5.50 16.03 13.73
N LYS A 276 -5.36 15.31 14.85
CA LYS A 276 -4.25 14.36 15.05
C LYS A 276 -4.28 13.21 14.05
N LEU A 277 -5.46 12.63 13.78
CA LEU A 277 -5.64 11.56 12.79
C LEU A 277 -5.26 12.03 11.38
N ALA A 278 -5.54 13.29 11.05
CA ALA A 278 -5.21 13.90 9.77
C ALA A 278 -3.80 14.53 9.71
N GLY A 279 -2.99 14.42 10.77
CA GLY A 279 -1.67 15.06 10.85
C GLY A 279 -1.72 16.59 10.72
N ASN A 280 -2.77 17.20 11.26
CA ASN A 280 -3.07 18.64 11.23
C ASN A 280 -3.37 19.20 9.83
N GLU A 281 -3.80 18.36 8.89
CA GLU A 281 -4.42 18.82 7.65
C GLU A 281 -5.85 19.33 7.89
N TYR A 282 -6.53 19.75 6.81
CA TYR A 282 -7.85 20.37 6.89
C TYR A 282 -8.89 19.46 7.56
N VAL A 283 -9.41 19.93 8.69
CA VAL A 283 -10.61 19.44 9.36
C VAL A 283 -11.48 20.66 9.67
N GLY A 284 -12.62 20.75 9.00
CA GLY A 284 -13.56 21.87 9.09
C GLY A 284 -14.90 21.46 9.68
N PHE A 285 -15.86 22.37 9.63
CA PHE A 285 -17.23 22.14 10.09
C PHE A 285 -18.24 22.95 9.29
N SER A 286 -19.28 22.28 8.81
CA SER A 286 -20.36 22.88 8.03
C SER A 286 -21.59 23.13 8.91
N ASN A 287 -21.69 24.33 9.48
CA ASN A 287 -22.90 24.69 10.25
C ASN A 287 -24.16 24.63 9.37
N ALA A 288 -24.06 24.98 8.09
CA ALA A 288 -25.19 24.92 7.16
C ALA A 288 -25.71 23.48 7.00
N THR A 289 -24.82 22.51 6.79
CA THR A 289 -25.20 21.10 6.71
C THR A 289 -25.75 20.59 8.03
N PHE A 290 -25.16 21.00 9.16
CA PHE A 290 -25.65 20.64 10.50
C PHE A 290 -27.11 21.07 10.71
N GLN A 291 -27.45 22.33 10.38
CA GLN A 291 -28.82 22.81 10.53
C GLN A 291 -29.81 22.02 9.65
N SER A 292 -29.46 21.78 8.38
CA SER A 292 -30.35 21.04 7.48
C SER A 292 -30.46 19.55 7.81
N GLU A 293 -29.39 18.89 8.28
CA GLU A 293 -29.43 17.50 8.79
C GLU A 293 -30.29 17.40 10.04
N ARG A 294 -30.26 18.43 10.92
CA ARG A 294 -31.09 18.47 12.11
C ARG A 294 -32.56 18.66 11.77
N GLU A 295 -32.88 19.57 10.86
CA GLU A 295 -34.26 19.86 10.42
C GLU A 295 -34.91 18.69 9.68
N SER A 296 -34.15 17.96 8.86
CA SER A 296 -34.62 16.77 8.11
C SER A 296 -34.39 15.44 8.85
N GLY A 297 -33.94 15.50 10.09
CA GLY A 297 -33.42 14.37 10.86
C GLY A 297 -34.46 13.45 11.51
N ASP A 298 -35.72 13.46 11.06
CA ASP A 298 -36.88 12.78 11.70
C ASP A 298 -36.59 11.32 12.08
N ARG A 299 -35.96 10.58 11.16
CA ARG A 299 -35.60 9.17 11.40
C ARG A 299 -34.64 9.02 12.58
N ASN A 300 -33.66 9.92 12.72
CA ASN A 300 -32.71 9.88 13.82
C ASN A 300 -33.37 10.28 15.15
N PHE A 301 -34.35 11.19 15.14
CA PHE A 301 -35.19 11.47 16.31
C PHE A 301 -36.00 10.24 16.75
N ALA A 302 -36.66 9.55 15.82
CA ALA A 302 -37.39 8.32 16.12
C ALA A 302 -36.47 7.25 16.73
N ILE A 303 -35.26 7.07 16.16
CA ILE A 303 -34.23 6.19 16.72
C ILE A 303 -33.85 6.63 18.14
N GLY A 304 -33.58 7.92 18.35
CA GLY A 304 -33.18 8.46 19.65
C GLY A 304 -34.22 8.21 20.74
N TYR A 305 -35.50 8.48 20.46
CA TYR A 305 -36.59 8.20 21.42
C TYR A 305 -36.73 6.70 21.70
N TYR A 306 -36.61 5.85 20.68
CA TYR A 306 -36.67 4.40 20.87
C TYR A 306 -35.51 3.89 21.74
N LEU A 307 -34.29 4.37 21.50
CA LEU A 307 -33.10 4.06 22.31
C LEU A 307 -33.24 4.55 23.76
N LYS A 308 -33.89 5.70 23.96
CA LYS A 308 -34.15 6.26 25.29
C LYS A 308 -35.11 5.37 26.08
N GLU A 309 -36.23 4.96 25.47
CA GLU A 309 -37.22 4.07 26.08
C GLU A 309 -36.59 2.72 26.48
N LYS A 310 -35.74 2.17 25.61
CA LYS A 310 -35.04 0.89 25.82
C LYS A 310 -33.79 0.99 26.71
N LYS A 311 -33.50 2.16 27.28
CA LYS A 311 -32.34 2.39 28.17
C LYS A 311 -31.00 2.02 27.51
N CYS A 312 -30.85 2.27 26.22
CA CYS A 312 -29.64 1.97 25.47
C CYS A 312 -28.49 2.98 25.71
N PHE A 313 -28.77 4.09 26.41
CA PHE A 313 -27.79 5.12 26.74
C PHE A 313 -27.23 4.93 28.16
N PRO A 314 -26.02 5.44 28.45
CA PRO A 314 -25.52 5.54 29.82
C PRO A 314 -26.47 6.35 30.72
N GLU A 315 -26.46 6.05 32.02
CA GLU A 315 -27.28 6.77 32.99
C GLU A 315 -27.00 8.28 32.98
N GLY A 316 -28.04 9.10 33.13
CA GLY A 316 -27.93 10.56 33.10
C GLY A 316 -27.73 11.19 31.71
N THR A 317 -27.86 10.41 30.63
CA THR A 317 -27.73 10.93 29.26
C THR A 317 -28.95 11.72 28.81
N ASP A 318 -28.74 12.95 28.34
CA ASP A 318 -29.76 13.70 27.58
C ASP A 318 -29.73 13.29 26.09
N MET A 319 -30.75 12.54 25.68
CA MET A 319 -30.91 12.07 24.31
C MET A 319 -30.93 13.20 23.28
N THR A 320 -31.62 14.31 23.56
CA THR A 320 -31.74 15.42 22.59
C THR A 320 -30.41 16.12 22.37
N ALA A 321 -29.65 16.39 23.44
CA ALA A 321 -28.30 16.92 23.31
C ALA A 321 -27.35 15.96 22.56
N ILE A 322 -27.47 14.64 22.78
CA ILE A 322 -26.65 13.66 22.05
C ILE A 322 -27.01 13.59 20.56
N LEU A 323 -28.28 13.75 20.19
CA LEU A 323 -28.67 13.84 18.78
C LEU A 323 -28.09 15.07 18.10
N ASP A 324 -28.17 16.24 18.75
CA ASP A 324 -27.53 17.46 18.22
C ASP A 324 -26.01 17.24 18.03
N PHE A 325 -25.34 16.63 19.01
CA PHE A 325 -23.92 16.32 18.88
C PHE A 325 -23.65 15.29 17.76
N TYR A 326 -24.52 14.30 17.59
CA TYR A 326 -24.44 13.35 16.47
C TYR A 326 -24.52 14.04 15.11
N PHE A 327 -25.43 15.00 14.94
CA PHE A 327 -25.54 15.79 13.72
C PHE A 327 -24.29 16.66 13.50
N GLN A 328 -23.78 17.32 14.54
CA GLN A 328 -22.53 18.10 14.45
C GLN A 328 -21.37 17.25 13.93
N LEU A 329 -21.19 16.02 14.45
CA LEU A 329 -20.13 15.13 14.00
C LEU A 329 -20.29 14.68 12.54
N CYS A 330 -21.53 14.49 12.06
CA CYS A 330 -21.78 14.13 10.66
C CYS A 330 -21.49 15.29 9.69
N SER A 331 -21.54 16.53 10.18
CA SER A 331 -21.28 17.76 9.41
C SER A 331 -19.83 18.27 9.52
N ILE A 332 -18.90 17.46 10.04
CA ILE A 332 -17.46 17.73 9.96
C ILE A 332 -17.02 17.69 8.49
N GLU A 333 -16.23 18.67 8.06
CA GLU A 333 -15.72 18.76 6.70
C GLU A 333 -14.27 18.27 6.62
N VAL A 334 -13.94 17.59 5.53
CA VAL A 334 -12.57 17.14 5.21
C VAL A 334 -12.32 17.34 3.71
N THR A 335 -11.06 17.26 3.30
CA THR A 335 -10.71 17.05 1.89
C THR A 335 -10.34 15.59 1.67
N CYS A 336 -10.22 15.15 0.41
CA CYS A 336 -9.70 13.80 0.15
C CYS A 336 -8.29 13.63 0.73
N GLU A 337 -7.48 14.69 0.64
CA GLU A 337 -6.11 14.69 1.13
C GLU A 337 -6.04 14.43 2.64
N SER A 338 -6.82 15.15 3.45
CA SER A 338 -6.79 15.00 4.92
C SER A 338 -7.41 13.66 5.36
N ALA A 339 -8.50 13.24 4.71
CA ALA A 339 -9.14 11.97 5.03
C ALA A 339 -8.29 10.74 4.64
N SER A 340 -7.48 10.84 3.59
CA SER A 340 -6.51 9.78 3.24
C SER A 340 -5.48 9.57 4.36
N VAL A 341 -5.06 10.64 5.05
CA VAL A 341 -4.17 10.57 6.21
C VAL A 341 -4.89 9.94 7.41
N MET A 342 -6.16 10.29 7.65
CA MET A 342 -6.98 9.63 8.69
C MET A 342 -7.09 8.11 8.46
N ALA A 343 -7.38 7.70 7.22
CA ALA A 343 -7.41 6.28 6.83
C ALA A 343 -6.04 5.61 7.02
N ALA A 344 -4.96 6.30 6.68
CA ALA A 344 -3.60 5.78 6.82
C ALA A 344 -3.17 5.66 8.29
N THR A 345 -3.68 6.53 9.17
CA THR A 345 -3.51 6.39 10.62
C THR A 345 -4.15 5.11 11.15
N LEU A 346 -5.32 4.71 10.62
CA LEU A 346 -5.91 3.40 10.91
C LEU A 346 -5.09 2.26 10.29
N ALA A 347 -4.59 2.42 9.06
CA ALA A 347 -3.72 1.43 8.42
C ALA A 347 -2.43 1.18 9.22
N ASN A 348 -1.93 2.21 9.92
CA ASN A 348 -0.68 2.22 10.68
C ASN A 348 -0.88 1.94 12.17
N GLY A 349 -1.91 1.18 12.54
CA GLY A 349 -2.13 0.76 13.93
C GLY A 349 -2.39 1.90 14.92
N GLY A 350 -2.85 3.06 14.45
CA GLY A 350 -3.18 4.23 15.28
C GLY A 350 -2.07 5.27 15.37
N PHE A 351 -0.95 5.09 14.68
CA PHE A 351 0.11 6.09 14.57
C PHE A 351 -0.07 6.93 13.31
N CYS A 352 -0.13 8.25 13.45
CA CYS A 352 -0.29 9.13 12.28
C CYS A 352 0.97 9.04 11.40
N PRO A 353 0.84 8.69 10.10
CA PRO A 353 1.99 8.37 9.25
C PRO A 353 2.88 9.58 8.96
N ILE A 354 2.32 10.80 8.98
CA ILE A 354 3.05 12.04 8.66
C ILE A 354 3.55 12.81 9.89
N THR A 355 3.21 12.36 11.11
CA THR A 355 3.69 13.00 12.35
C THR A 355 4.43 12.04 13.28
N GLY A 356 4.13 10.73 13.21
CA GLY A 356 4.63 9.71 14.13
C GLY A 356 3.90 9.69 15.49
N GLU A 357 2.90 10.55 15.70
CA GLU A 357 2.13 10.58 16.95
C GLU A 357 1.25 9.34 17.08
N ARG A 358 1.23 8.72 18.27
CA ARG A 358 0.25 7.69 18.61
C ARG A 358 -1.09 8.36 18.94
N VAL A 359 -2.04 8.28 18.01
CA VAL A 359 -3.36 8.92 18.13
C VAL A 359 -4.39 7.98 18.74
N LEU A 360 -4.36 6.69 18.38
CA LEU A 360 -5.34 5.69 18.84
C LEU A 360 -4.65 4.49 19.49
N SER A 361 -5.41 3.72 20.26
CA SER A 361 -4.94 2.42 20.75
C SER A 361 -5.01 1.39 19.61
N PRO A 362 -4.03 0.47 19.49
CA PRO A 362 -4.09 -0.58 18.47
C PRO A 362 -5.34 -1.47 18.57
N GLU A 363 -5.87 -1.64 19.78
CA GLU A 363 -7.14 -2.31 20.04
C GLU A 363 -8.32 -1.61 19.36
N ALA A 364 -8.46 -0.30 19.58
CA ALA A 364 -9.51 0.51 18.93
C ALA A 364 -9.42 0.42 17.41
N VAL A 365 -8.20 0.50 16.87
CA VAL A 365 -7.96 0.41 15.42
C VAL A 365 -8.38 -0.96 14.89
N ARG A 366 -7.93 -2.07 15.50
CA ARG A 366 -8.29 -3.43 15.09
C ARG A 366 -9.80 -3.65 15.06
N ASN A 367 -10.49 -3.24 16.11
CA ASN A 367 -11.94 -3.41 16.19
C ASN A 367 -12.66 -2.56 15.15
N THR A 368 -12.20 -1.33 14.94
CA THR A 368 -12.77 -0.41 13.95
C THR A 368 -12.65 -1.00 12.55
N LEU A 369 -11.48 -1.51 12.18
CA LEU A 369 -11.24 -2.14 10.87
C LEU A 369 -12.08 -3.41 10.68
N SER A 370 -12.26 -4.21 11.73
CA SER A 370 -13.08 -5.42 11.69
C SER A 370 -14.57 -5.09 11.42
N LEU A 371 -15.07 -4.03 12.05
CA LEU A 371 -16.44 -3.56 11.86
C LEU A 371 -16.64 -2.81 10.54
N MET A 372 -15.62 -2.09 10.06
CA MET A 372 -15.63 -1.50 8.71
C MET A 372 -15.70 -2.59 7.63
N HIS A 373 -14.96 -3.68 7.81
CA HIS A 373 -14.99 -4.81 6.88
C HIS A 373 -16.39 -5.44 6.76
N SER A 374 -17.06 -5.71 7.88
CA SER A 374 -18.34 -6.43 7.88
C SER A 374 -19.58 -5.54 7.77
N CYS A 375 -19.51 -4.27 8.18
CA CYS A 375 -20.66 -3.39 8.38
C CYS A 375 -20.54 -2.01 7.70
N GLY A 376 -19.47 -1.76 6.94
CA GLY A 376 -19.07 -0.41 6.54
C GLY A 376 -19.78 0.22 5.33
N MET A 377 -20.33 -0.59 4.42
CA MET A 377 -20.81 -0.15 3.09
C MET A 377 -22.34 -0.32 2.94
N TYR A 378 -23.08 0.01 4.00
CA TYR A 378 -24.55 -0.16 4.06
C TYR A 378 -24.96 -1.61 3.73
N ASP A 379 -26.04 -1.81 2.98
CA ASP A 379 -26.50 -3.14 2.55
C ASP A 379 -25.49 -3.83 1.61
N PHE A 380 -24.55 -3.08 1.03
CA PHE A 380 -23.49 -3.63 0.18
C PHE A 380 -22.31 -4.22 0.99
N SER A 381 -22.30 -4.09 2.32
CA SER A 381 -21.15 -4.50 3.16
C SER A 381 -20.72 -5.96 2.94
N GLY A 382 -21.66 -6.89 2.84
CA GLY A 382 -21.36 -8.31 2.62
C GLY A 382 -20.73 -8.57 1.24
N GLN A 383 -21.27 -7.95 0.19
CA GLN A 383 -20.73 -8.08 -1.17
C GLN A 383 -19.38 -7.38 -1.31
N PHE A 384 -19.21 -6.21 -0.70
CA PHE A 384 -17.94 -5.50 -0.66
C PHE A 384 -16.86 -6.30 0.07
N ALA A 385 -17.19 -6.87 1.22
CA ALA A 385 -16.27 -7.73 1.98
C ALA A 385 -15.86 -9.00 1.20
N PHE A 386 -16.74 -9.52 0.35
CA PHE A 386 -16.48 -10.72 -0.45
C PHE A 386 -15.67 -10.42 -1.73
N HIS A 387 -16.01 -9.35 -2.45
CA HIS A 387 -15.38 -9.03 -3.74
C HIS A 387 -14.15 -8.13 -3.61
N VAL A 388 -14.21 -7.13 -2.73
CA VAL A 388 -13.12 -6.17 -2.50
C VAL A 388 -12.28 -6.58 -1.29
N GLY A 389 -12.92 -7.06 -0.23
CA GLY A 389 -12.22 -7.60 0.93
C GLY A 389 -11.40 -6.58 1.71
N LEU A 390 -11.67 -5.28 1.59
CA LEU A 390 -10.98 -4.22 2.32
C LEU A 390 -11.92 -3.57 3.36
N PRO A 391 -11.42 -3.16 4.54
CA PRO A 391 -12.17 -2.31 5.45
C PRO A 391 -12.49 -0.96 4.80
N ALA A 392 -13.77 -0.63 4.69
CA ALA A 392 -14.22 0.65 4.13
C ALA A 392 -15.40 1.24 4.90
N LYS A 393 -15.65 2.54 4.76
CA LYS A 393 -16.89 3.18 5.19
C LYS A 393 -17.33 4.21 4.16
N SER A 394 -18.56 4.07 3.66
CA SER A 394 -19.17 5.08 2.79
C SER A 394 -19.95 6.15 3.57
N GLY A 395 -20.05 7.34 2.99
CA GLY A 395 -20.89 8.44 3.43
C GLY A 395 -21.71 9.02 2.28
N VAL A 396 -22.93 9.45 2.59
CA VAL A 396 -23.90 9.99 1.62
C VAL A 396 -23.45 11.27 0.90
N ALA A 397 -22.37 11.91 1.34
CA ALA A 397 -21.72 12.97 0.57
C ALA A 397 -20.91 12.46 -0.64
N GLY A 398 -20.87 11.14 -0.87
CA GLY A 398 -20.11 10.52 -1.95
C GLY A 398 -18.70 10.06 -1.55
N GLY A 399 -18.36 10.14 -0.27
CA GLY A 399 -17.05 9.75 0.24
C GLY A 399 -16.97 8.25 0.55
N ILE A 400 -15.80 7.64 0.30
CA ILE A 400 -15.46 6.29 0.75
C ILE A 400 -14.09 6.35 1.43
N LEU A 401 -14.09 6.15 2.75
CA LEU A 401 -12.89 5.97 3.56
C LEU A 401 -12.45 4.50 3.45
N LEU A 402 -11.34 4.23 2.76
CA LEU A 402 -10.83 2.89 2.48
C LEU A 402 -9.49 2.68 3.20
N VAL A 403 -9.31 1.52 3.82
CA VAL A 403 -8.06 1.16 4.51
C VAL A 403 -7.49 -0.12 3.93
N VAL A 404 -6.21 -0.10 3.58
CA VAL A 404 -5.40 -1.29 3.31
C VAL A 404 -4.44 -1.47 4.50
N PRO A 405 -4.78 -2.35 5.47
CA PRO A 405 -4.02 -2.46 6.71
C PRO A 405 -2.52 -2.71 6.47
N ASN A 406 -1.68 -2.00 7.21
CA ASN A 406 -0.21 -2.02 7.10
C ASN A 406 0.35 -1.53 5.75
N VAL A 407 -0.46 -0.95 4.86
CA VAL A 407 0.01 -0.44 3.56
C VAL A 407 -0.35 1.03 3.38
N MET A 408 -1.65 1.36 3.32
CA MET A 408 -2.10 2.71 3.01
C MET A 408 -3.54 2.97 3.42
N GLY A 409 -3.89 4.24 3.55
CA GLY A 409 -5.25 4.74 3.56
C GLY A 409 -5.57 5.46 2.25
N VAL A 410 -6.82 5.33 1.81
CA VAL A 410 -7.33 5.95 0.58
C VAL A 410 -8.66 6.64 0.88
N MET A 411 -8.86 7.83 0.32
CA MET A 411 -10.16 8.49 0.26
C MET A 411 -10.55 8.65 -1.21
N CYS A 412 -11.71 8.10 -1.57
CA CYS A 412 -12.37 8.35 -2.85
C CYS A 412 -13.58 9.25 -2.61
N TRP A 413 -13.82 10.23 -3.49
CA TRP A 413 -14.98 11.10 -3.37
C TRP A 413 -15.61 11.41 -4.72
N SER A 414 -16.84 10.92 -4.90
CA SER A 414 -17.74 11.32 -5.99
C SER A 414 -19.17 11.42 -5.47
N PRO A 415 -19.82 12.61 -5.53
CA PRO A 415 -21.16 12.83 -5.01
C PRO A 415 -22.26 11.87 -5.51
N PRO A 416 -22.29 11.42 -6.79
CA PRO A 416 -23.30 10.48 -7.27
C PRO A 416 -23.26 9.13 -6.55
N LEU A 417 -24.39 8.77 -5.94
CA LEU A 417 -24.58 7.52 -5.21
C LEU A 417 -25.34 6.49 -6.05
N ASP A 418 -25.06 5.21 -5.79
CA ASP A 418 -25.87 4.09 -6.25
C ASP A 418 -27.17 3.97 -5.44
N LYS A 419 -27.99 2.96 -5.78
CA LYS A 419 -29.27 2.69 -5.10
C LYS A 419 -29.11 2.24 -3.64
N LEU A 420 -27.89 1.87 -3.21
CA LEU A 420 -27.56 1.41 -1.87
C LEU A 420 -26.92 2.53 -1.01
N GLY A 421 -26.71 3.72 -1.60
CA GLY A 421 -26.14 4.89 -0.93
C GLY A 421 -24.62 4.98 -0.98
N ASN A 422 -23.94 4.16 -1.80
CA ASN A 422 -22.48 4.20 -1.96
C ASN A 422 -22.08 4.98 -3.22
N SER A 423 -20.91 5.63 -3.21
CA SER A 423 -20.40 6.36 -4.38
C SER A 423 -20.14 5.43 -5.57
N VAL A 424 -20.72 5.74 -6.74
CA VAL A 424 -20.61 4.90 -7.95
C VAL A 424 -19.15 4.75 -8.38
N ARG A 425 -18.45 5.88 -8.61
CA ARG A 425 -17.04 5.88 -9.02
C ARG A 425 -16.14 5.31 -7.93
N GLY A 426 -16.45 5.59 -6.66
CA GLY A 426 -15.70 5.08 -5.53
C GLY A 426 -15.71 3.55 -5.43
N ILE A 427 -16.87 2.91 -5.62
CA ILE A 427 -16.97 1.45 -5.61
C ILE A 427 -16.23 0.83 -6.80
N GLN A 428 -16.37 1.42 -8.00
CA GLN A 428 -15.65 0.95 -9.19
C GLN A 428 -14.15 0.99 -8.96
N PHE A 429 -13.62 2.13 -8.50
CA PHE A 429 -12.21 2.29 -8.19
C PHE A 429 -11.71 1.23 -7.19
N CYS A 430 -12.47 0.97 -6.11
CA CYS A 430 -12.11 -0.06 -5.13
C CYS A 430 -12.06 -1.47 -5.73
N THR A 431 -12.96 -1.77 -6.66
CA THR A 431 -13.04 -3.08 -7.34
C THR A 431 -11.88 -3.27 -8.31
N ASP A 432 -11.57 -2.25 -9.10
CA ASP A 432 -10.46 -2.29 -10.06
C ASP A 432 -9.10 -2.34 -9.32
N LEU A 433 -8.99 -1.64 -8.18
CA LEU A 433 -7.81 -1.67 -7.32
C LEU A 433 -7.44 -3.10 -6.90
N VAL A 434 -8.39 -3.89 -6.39
CA VAL A 434 -8.10 -5.26 -5.93
C VAL A 434 -8.05 -6.28 -7.07
N SER A 435 -8.58 -5.92 -8.24
CA SER A 435 -8.45 -6.72 -9.46
C SER A 435 -7.02 -6.64 -10.00
N LEU A 436 -6.42 -5.45 -9.93
CA LEU A 436 -5.03 -5.21 -10.35
C LEU A 436 -4.01 -5.62 -9.27
N PHE A 437 -4.24 -5.27 -8.01
CA PHE A 437 -3.29 -5.48 -6.91
C PHE A 437 -3.73 -6.58 -5.94
N ASN A 438 -2.76 -7.27 -5.33
CA ASN A 438 -3.00 -8.31 -4.31
C ASN A 438 -3.32 -7.73 -2.92
N PHE A 439 -4.24 -6.77 -2.86
CA PHE A 439 -4.65 -6.07 -1.63
C PHE A 439 -5.87 -6.66 -0.95
N HIS A 440 -6.63 -7.55 -1.61
CA HIS A 440 -7.75 -8.22 -0.96
C HIS A 440 -7.27 -8.88 0.34
N ASN A 441 -7.99 -8.70 1.46
CA ASN A 441 -7.49 -9.14 2.78
C ASN A 441 -7.22 -10.65 2.89
N TYR A 442 -7.82 -11.44 1.98
CA TYR A 442 -7.61 -12.89 1.85
C TYR A 442 -6.80 -13.31 0.62
N ASP A 443 -6.16 -12.38 -0.10
CA ASP A 443 -5.23 -12.71 -1.18
C ASP A 443 -3.91 -13.30 -0.62
N ASN A 444 -3.24 -14.10 -1.45
CA ASN A 444 -1.98 -14.73 -1.08
C ASN A 444 -0.79 -13.80 -1.41
N LEU A 445 0.14 -13.63 -0.46
CA LEU A 445 1.34 -12.79 -0.65
C LEU A 445 2.48 -13.49 -1.41
N ARG A 446 2.42 -14.80 -1.61
CA ARG A 446 3.47 -15.61 -2.26
C ARG A 446 3.08 -16.07 -3.66
N HIS A 447 1.83 -16.53 -3.80
CA HIS A 447 1.30 -17.15 -5.01
C HIS A 447 0.03 -16.42 -5.44
N PHE A 448 0.19 -15.32 -6.17
CA PHE A 448 -0.91 -14.54 -6.72
C PHE A 448 -0.84 -14.54 -8.24
N ALA A 449 -1.97 -14.83 -8.89
CA ALA A 449 -2.05 -14.95 -10.34
C ALA A 449 -2.21 -13.56 -10.98
N LYS A 450 -1.24 -13.15 -11.80
CA LYS A 450 -1.23 -11.93 -12.65
C LYS A 450 -1.43 -10.57 -11.95
N LYS A 451 -1.79 -10.53 -10.67
CA LYS A 451 -1.87 -9.31 -9.86
C LYS A 451 -0.49 -8.73 -9.58
N LEU A 452 -0.46 -7.45 -9.25
CA LEU A 452 0.74 -6.74 -8.84
C LEU A 452 0.83 -6.67 -7.30
N ASP A 453 2.06 -6.73 -6.78
CA ASP A 453 2.35 -6.48 -5.36
C ASP A 453 3.33 -5.30 -5.23
N PRO A 454 2.84 -4.09 -4.95
CA PRO A 454 3.67 -2.90 -4.90
C PRO A 454 4.55 -2.86 -3.65
N ARG A 455 4.43 -3.83 -2.72
CA ARG A 455 5.35 -3.98 -1.58
C ARG A 455 6.71 -4.53 -1.97
N ARG A 456 6.84 -5.03 -3.21
CA ARG A 456 8.08 -5.56 -3.75
C ARG A 456 8.57 -4.68 -4.89
N GLU A 457 9.89 -4.56 -5.01
CA GLU A 457 10.50 -3.89 -6.16
C GLU A 457 10.20 -4.70 -7.43
N GLY A 458 9.55 -4.08 -8.42
CA GLY A 458 9.00 -4.78 -9.58
C GLY A 458 10.07 -5.47 -10.43
N GLY A 459 11.21 -4.81 -10.64
CA GLY A 459 12.37 -5.38 -11.34
C GLY A 459 13.07 -6.48 -10.54
N ASP A 460 13.22 -6.30 -9.22
CA ASP A 460 13.91 -7.24 -8.35
C ASP A 460 13.14 -8.55 -8.17
N GLN A 461 11.81 -8.53 -8.14
CA GLN A 461 11.01 -9.75 -8.04
C GLN A 461 11.17 -10.64 -9.28
N ARG A 462 11.17 -10.04 -10.48
CA ARG A 462 11.44 -10.78 -11.72
C ARG A 462 12.86 -11.35 -11.68
N VAL A 463 13.86 -10.52 -11.40
CA VAL A 463 15.28 -10.93 -11.36
C VAL A 463 15.51 -12.01 -10.30
N LYS A 464 14.96 -11.89 -9.09
CA LYS A 464 15.07 -12.91 -8.04
C LYS A 464 14.42 -14.23 -8.43
N SER A 465 13.25 -14.17 -9.08
CA SER A 465 12.58 -15.38 -9.57
C SER A 465 13.43 -16.09 -10.63
N VAL A 466 14.00 -15.32 -11.57
CA VAL A 466 14.97 -15.83 -12.56
C VAL A 466 16.19 -16.43 -11.89
N ILE A 467 16.83 -15.71 -10.97
CA ILE A 467 18.02 -16.20 -10.26
C ILE A 467 17.73 -17.49 -9.51
N ASN A 468 16.59 -17.58 -8.82
CA ASN A 468 16.20 -18.79 -8.08
C ASN A 468 15.94 -19.97 -9.03
N LEU A 469 15.32 -19.72 -10.19
CA LEU A 469 15.12 -20.71 -11.24
C LEU A 469 16.46 -21.23 -11.78
N LEU A 470 17.38 -20.32 -12.13
CA LEU A 470 18.69 -20.68 -12.66
C LEU A 470 19.59 -21.34 -11.62
N PHE A 471 19.51 -20.94 -10.36
CA PHE A 471 20.25 -21.55 -9.27
C PHE A 471 19.80 -23.00 -9.03
N ALA A 472 18.50 -23.28 -9.13
CA ALA A 472 17.99 -24.65 -9.07
C ALA A 472 18.50 -25.51 -10.24
N ALA A 473 18.64 -24.91 -11.44
CA ALA A 473 19.25 -25.58 -12.59
C ALA A 473 20.75 -25.82 -12.40
N TYR A 474 21.46 -24.89 -11.75
CA TYR A 474 22.89 -25.01 -11.42
C TYR A 474 23.17 -26.12 -10.40
N THR A 475 22.37 -26.23 -9.33
CA THR A 475 22.56 -27.26 -8.29
C THR A 475 22.03 -28.63 -8.67
N GLY A 476 21.24 -28.74 -9.75
CA GLY A 476 20.56 -29.97 -10.13
C GLY A 476 19.28 -30.27 -9.35
N ASP A 477 18.69 -29.28 -8.66
CA ASP A 477 17.47 -29.48 -7.84
C ASP A 477 16.20 -29.53 -8.72
N VAL A 478 15.91 -30.72 -9.26
CA VAL A 478 14.68 -31.00 -10.01
C VAL A 478 13.42 -30.79 -9.16
N SER A 479 13.50 -30.96 -7.83
CA SER A 479 12.33 -30.76 -6.96
C SER A 479 11.93 -29.29 -6.88
N ALA A 480 12.90 -28.38 -6.81
CA ALA A 480 12.64 -26.94 -6.91
C ALA A 480 12.06 -26.56 -8.28
N LEU A 481 12.62 -27.08 -9.38
CA LEU A 481 12.12 -26.83 -10.73
C LEU A 481 10.69 -27.34 -10.93
N ARG A 482 10.34 -28.51 -10.39
CA ARG A 482 8.96 -29.02 -10.36
C ARG A 482 8.01 -28.08 -9.63
N ARG A 483 8.43 -27.54 -8.48
CA ARG A 483 7.62 -26.54 -7.74
C ARG A 483 7.43 -25.25 -8.54
N PHE A 484 8.47 -24.76 -9.22
CA PHE A 484 8.38 -23.55 -10.05
C PHE A 484 7.47 -23.76 -11.27
N ALA A 485 7.63 -24.87 -11.99
CA ALA A 485 6.77 -25.24 -13.11
C ALA A 485 5.29 -25.39 -12.67
N LEU A 486 5.04 -26.02 -11.52
CA LEU A 486 3.69 -26.15 -10.96
C LEU A 486 3.08 -24.79 -10.57
N SER A 487 3.89 -23.79 -10.23
CA SER A 487 3.44 -22.43 -9.90
C SER A 487 3.17 -21.53 -11.11
N SER A 488 3.14 -22.10 -12.33
CA SER A 488 3.00 -21.37 -13.60
C SER A 488 4.08 -20.31 -13.83
N MET A 489 5.29 -20.54 -13.31
CA MET A 489 6.45 -19.71 -13.63
C MET A 489 6.86 -19.95 -15.08
N ASP A 490 7.14 -18.88 -15.81
CA ASP A 490 7.73 -18.97 -17.15
C ASP A 490 9.17 -19.51 -17.05
N MET A 491 9.38 -20.71 -17.59
CA MET A 491 10.66 -21.43 -17.55
C MET A 491 11.65 -20.93 -18.62
N GLU A 492 11.21 -20.06 -19.53
CA GLU A 492 12.04 -19.47 -20.59
C GLU A 492 12.65 -18.11 -20.20
N GLN A 493 12.46 -17.69 -18.95
CA GLN A 493 13.05 -16.44 -18.47
C GLN A 493 14.59 -16.48 -18.52
N ARG A 494 15.18 -15.31 -18.77
CA ARG A 494 16.60 -15.14 -19.03
C ARG A 494 17.29 -14.26 -17.99
N ASP A 495 18.53 -14.58 -17.65
CA ASP A 495 19.39 -13.70 -16.83
C ASP A 495 19.96 -12.52 -17.62
N TYR A 496 20.82 -11.74 -16.96
CA TYR A 496 21.50 -10.61 -17.58
C TYR A 496 22.35 -11.04 -18.79
N ASP A 497 22.90 -12.25 -18.81
CA ASP A 497 23.66 -12.82 -19.93
C ASP A 497 22.77 -13.49 -20.99
N SER A 498 21.45 -13.28 -20.92
CA SER A 498 20.45 -13.86 -21.82
C SER A 498 20.38 -15.39 -21.78
N ARG A 499 20.88 -16.02 -20.71
CA ARG A 499 20.85 -17.48 -20.51
C ARG A 499 19.56 -17.90 -19.82
N THR A 500 19.02 -19.02 -20.28
CA THR A 500 17.85 -19.72 -19.69
C THR A 500 18.30 -20.83 -18.74
N ALA A 501 17.36 -21.43 -18.01
CA ALA A 501 17.64 -22.60 -17.17
C ALA A 501 18.26 -23.76 -17.96
N LEU A 502 17.94 -23.88 -19.25
CA LEU A 502 18.49 -24.90 -20.14
C LEU A 502 19.98 -24.68 -20.43
N HIS A 503 20.42 -23.43 -20.63
CA HIS A 503 21.84 -23.12 -20.81
C HIS A 503 22.64 -23.51 -19.56
N VAL A 504 22.18 -23.08 -18.37
CA VAL A 504 22.85 -23.35 -17.10
C VAL A 504 22.90 -24.85 -16.79
N ALA A 505 21.78 -25.57 -16.99
CA ALA A 505 21.75 -27.01 -16.80
C ALA A 505 22.65 -27.77 -17.79
N ALA A 506 22.78 -27.27 -19.02
CA ALA A 506 23.61 -27.87 -20.04
C ALA A 506 25.12 -27.65 -19.81
N ALA A 507 25.48 -26.48 -19.27
CA ALA A 507 26.84 -26.17 -18.88
C ALA A 507 27.34 -26.99 -17.68
N GLU A 508 26.47 -27.28 -16.71
CA GLU A 508 26.83 -28.09 -15.52
C GLU A 508 26.70 -29.60 -15.75
N GLY A 509 26.01 -30.03 -16.81
CA GLY A 509 25.84 -31.44 -17.17
C GLY A 509 24.71 -32.17 -16.43
N HIS A 510 23.68 -31.45 -15.94
CA HIS A 510 22.57 -32.07 -15.21
C HIS A 510 21.52 -32.65 -16.16
N ALA A 511 21.73 -33.88 -16.63
CA ALA A 511 20.84 -34.56 -17.59
C ALA A 511 19.38 -34.65 -17.15
N GLU A 512 19.10 -34.87 -15.85
CA GLU A 512 17.72 -34.93 -15.33
C GLU A 512 16.99 -33.57 -15.42
N VAL A 513 17.71 -32.48 -15.16
CA VAL A 513 17.16 -31.12 -15.29
C VAL A 513 16.88 -30.80 -16.76
N VAL A 514 17.80 -31.16 -17.66
CA VAL A 514 17.63 -30.96 -19.11
C VAL A 514 16.41 -31.72 -19.63
N ARG A 515 16.24 -33.00 -19.24
CA ARG A 515 15.04 -33.78 -19.58
C ARG A 515 13.78 -33.12 -19.04
N PHE A 516 13.78 -32.71 -17.77
CA PHE A 516 12.63 -32.04 -17.18
C PHE A 516 12.23 -30.76 -17.95
N LEU A 517 13.20 -29.92 -18.33
CA LEU A 517 12.94 -28.68 -19.05
C LEU A 517 12.43 -28.91 -20.49
N LEU A 518 12.97 -29.91 -21.19
CA LEU A 518 12.58 -30.21 -22.58
C LEU A 518 11.30 -31.03 -22.67
N GLU A 519 11.13 -32.07 -21.85
CA GLU A 519 9.98 -32.98 -21.87
C GLU A 519 8.76 -32.37 -21.17
N ALA A 520 8.93 -31.91 -19.93
CA ALA A 520 7.82 -31.49 -19.09
C ALA A 520 7.48 -30.01 -19.28
N CYS A 521 8.49 -29.14 -19.40
CA CYS A 521 8.26 -27.69 -19.56
C CYS A 521 8.21 -27.22 -21.02
N LYS A 522 8.62 -28.06 -21.99
CA LYS A 522 8.64 -27.74 -23.43
C LYS A 522 9.37 -26.44 -23.77
N VAL A 523 10.49 -26.18 -23.09
CA VAL A 523 11.35 -25.02 -23.33
C VAL A 523 12.01 -25.13 -24.71
N ASN A 524 12.21 -24.00 -25.39
CA ASN A 524 12.94 -23.93 -26.65
C ASN A 524 14.33 -24.62 -26.50
N PRO A 525 14.70 -25.59 -27.36
CA PRO A 525 15.99 -26.27 -27.30
C PRO A 525 17.14 -25.48 -27.95
N VAL A 526 16.84 -24.44 -28.75
CA VAL A 526 17.82 -23.61 -29.47
C VAL A 526 17.80 -22.13 -29.10
N PRO A 527 17.67 -21.73 -27.82
CA PRO A 527 17.82 -20.35 -27.43
C PRO A 527 19.30 -19.94 -27.61
N ARG A 528 19.52 -18.65 -27.84
CA ARG A 528 20.87 -18.07 -27.91
C ARG A 528 21.12 -17.19 -26.71
N ASP A 529 22.28 -17.35 -26.10
CA ASP A 529 22.80 -16.47 -25.06
C ASP A 529 23.36 -15.16 -25.64
N ARG A 530 23.93 -14.31 -24.78
CA ARG A 530 24.59 -13.05 -25.19
C ARG A 530 25.79 -13.27 -26.12
N TRP A 531 26.45 -14.42 -26.05
CA TRP A 531 27.62 -14.77 -26.86
C TRP A 531 27.26 -15.50 -28.16
N GLY A 532 25.98 -15.73 -28.40
CA GLY A 532 25.46 -16.44 -29.57
C GLY A 532 25.56 -17.96 -29.46
N ASN A 533 25.95 -18.50 -28.30
CA ASN A 533 26.01 -19.93 -28.05
C ASN A 533 24.61 -20.47 -27.73
N THR A 534 24.38 -21.70 -28.15
CA THR A 534 23.20 -22.49 -27.77
C THR A 534 23.51 -23.36 -26.55
N PRO A 535 22.49 -23.92 -25.86
CA PRO A 535 22.72 -24.89 -24.79
C PRO A 535 23.56 -26.10 -25.25
N MET A 536 23.45 -26.49 -26.53
CA MET A 536 24.26 -27.56 -27.10
C MET A 536 25.73 -27.16 -27.23
N ASP A 537 26.01 -25.91 -27.64
CA ASP A 537 27.37 -25.39 -27.71
C ASP A 537 28.00 -25.30 -26.31
N GLU A 538 27.23 -24.88 -25.29
CA GLU A 538 27.69 -24.88 -23.90
C GLU A 538 28.01 -26.31 -23.41
N ALA A 539 27.12 -27.28 -23.66
CA ALA A 539 27.37 -28.68 -23.28
C ALA A 539 28.61 -29.27 -23.98
N VAL A 540 28.85 -28.93 -25.25
CA VAL A 540 30.07 -29.33 -25.99
C VAL A 540 31.30 -28.66 -25.40
N HIS A 541 31.21 -27.36 -25.07
CA HIS A 541 32.32 -26.59 -24.52
C HIS A 541 32.82 -27.15 -23.18
N PHE A 542 31.90 -27.56 -22.30
CA PHE A 542 32.21 -28.15 -21.00
C PHE A 542 32.38 -29.67 -21.01
N GLY A 543 32.08 -30.34 -22.13
CA GLY A 543 32.38 -31.76 -22.36
C GLY A 543 31.31 -32.74 -21.85
N HIS A 544 30.05 -32.31 -21.73
CA HIS A 544 28.93 -33.12 -21.22
C HIS A 544 28.21 -33.89 -22.34
N HIS A 545 28.76 -35.05 -22.70
CA HIS A 545 28.33 -35.85 -23.86
C HIS A 545 26.91 -36.43 -23.74
N ASP A 546 26.48 -36.74 -22.52
CA ASP A 546 25.14 -37.20 -22.17
C ASP A 546 24.08 -36.14 -22.45
N VAL A 547 24.34 -34.90 -22.04
CA VAL A 547 23.47 -33.75 -22.32
C VAL A 547 23.46 -33.40 -23.81
N VAL A 548 24.62 -33.46 -24.50
CA VAL A 548 24.70 -33.23 -25.95
C VAL A 548 23.82 -34.21 -26.73
N THR A 549 23.77 -35.47 -26.28
CA THR A 549 22.92 -36.49 -26.93
C THR A 549 21.44 -36.13 -26.77
N ILE A 550 21.01 -35.78 -25.56
CA ILE A 550 19.63 -35.34 -25.28
C ILE A 550 19.28 -34.11 -26.13
N LEU A 551 20.13 -33.07 -26.11
CA LEU A 551 19.87 -31.84 -26.86
C LEU A 551 19.82 -32.08 -28.38
N ARG A 552 20.65 -32.98 -28.92
CA ARG A 552 20.64 -33.35 -30.35
C ARG A 552 19.34 -34.06 -30.74
N ASP A 553 18.86 -34.97 -29.89
CA ASP A 553 17.61 -35.69 -30.13
C ASP A 553 16.42 -34.72 -30.20
N TYR A 554 16.35 -33.76 -29.28
CA TYR A 554 15.31 -32.73 -29.25
C TYR A 554 15.48 -31.67 -30.34
N HIS A 555 16.72 -31.33 -30.72
CA HIS A 555 16.99 -30.42 -31.84
C HIS A 555 16.43 -30.96 -33.16
N THR A 556 16.59 -32.27 -33.39
CA THR A 556 16.11 -32.93 -34.61
C THR A 556 14.58 -33.02 -34.67
N GLN A 557 13.91 -33.01 -33.51
CA GLN A 557 12.45 -33.06 -33.38
C GLN A 557 11.81 -31.66 -33.32
N TYR A 558 12.60 -30.61 -33.15
CA TYR A 558 12.11 -29.25 -33.00
C TYR A 558 11.89 -28.57 -34.35
N SER A 559 10.63 -28.45 -34.76
CA SER A 559 10.22 -27.52 -35.82
C SER A 559 9.96 -26.15 -35.21
N PRO A 560 10.61 -25.06 -35.68
CA PRO A 560 10.26 -23.73 -35.22
C PRO A 560 8.81 -23.44 -35.61
N GLN A 561 7.94 -23.13 -34.64
CA GLN A 561 6.66 -22.51 -34.96
C GLN A 561 6.94 -21.12 -35.54
N GLU A 562 6.55 -20.90 -36.80
CA GLU A 562 6.56 -19.59 -37.43
C GLU A 562 5.73 -18.60 -36.60
N THR A 563 6.41 -17.70 -35.88
CA THR A 563 5.81 -16.55 -35.22
C THR A 563 5.42 -15.43 -36.20
N ALA A 564 5.42 -15.70 -37.51
CA ALA A 564 5.00 -14.76 -38.54
C ALA A 564 3.47 -14.71 -38.77
N ALA A 565 2.73 -15.79 -38.48
CA ALA A 565 1.30 -15.89 -38.78
C ALA A 565 0.36 -15.13 -37.82
N ASN A 566 0.88 -14.58 -36.70
CA ASN A 566 0.07 -13.81 -35.74
C ASN A 566 0.16 -12.28 -35.93
N LYS A 567 0.91 -11.79 -36.92
CA LYS A 567 0.86 -10.35 -37.29
C LYS A 567 -0.14 -10.06 -38.41
N GLU A 568 -0.32 -10.97 -39.38
CA GLU A 568 -1.30 -10.77 -40.46
C GLU A 568 -2.76 -11.00 -40.02
N ASN A 569 -3.01 -11.86 -39.04
CA ASN A 569 -4.35 -12.05 -38.46
C ASN A 569 -4.80 -10.91 -37.52
N ALA A 570 -3.89 -10.04 -37.08
CA ALA A 570 -4.24 -8.85 -36.29
C ALA A 570 -4.62 -7.67 -37.21
N GLU A 571 -3.99 -7.56 -38.38
CA GLU A 571 -4.33 -6.51 -39.36
C GLU A 571 -5.63 -6.83 -40.12
N GLN A 572 -5.95 -8.10 -40.41
CA GLN A 572 -7.22 -8.46 -41.04
C GLN A 572 -8.46 -8.37 -40.12
N ASN A 573 -8.29 -8.37 -38.80
CA ASN A 573 -9.42 -8.24 -37.85
C ASN A 573 -9.76 -6.77 -37.50
N LEU A 574 -8.94 -5.80 -37.94
CA LEU A 574 -9.20 -4.37 -37.75
C LEU A 574 -10.02 -3.74 -38.88
N ASP A 575 -10.03 -4.33 -40.09
CA ASP A 575 -10.88 -3.89 -41.21
C ASP A 575 -12.31 -4.50 -41.19
N GLY A 576 -12.61 -5.40 -40.25
CA GLY A 576 -13.93 -6.01 -40.07
C GLY A 576 -14.81 -5.37 -38.98
N LEU A 577 -14.31 -4.33 -38.31
CA LEU A 577 -15.00 -3.59 -37.25
C LEU A 577 -14.90 -2.07 -37.51
N LEU A 578 -15.41 -1.66 -38.68
CA LEU A 578 -16.08 -0.38 -38.86
C LEU A 578 -17.56 -0.52 -38.47
#